data_AF-A0A0S3SA97-F1
#
_entry.id   AF-A0A0S3SA97-F1
#
_cell.length_a   1.000
_cell.length_b   1.000
_cell.length_c   1.000
_cell.angle_alpha   90.00
_cell.angle_beta   90.00
_cell.angle_gamma   90.00
#
_symmetry.space_group_name_H-M   'P 1'
#
loop_
_entity.id
_entity.type
_entity.pdbx_description
1 polymer ?
#
loop_
_entity_poly.entity_id
_entity_poly.type
_entity_poly.pdbx_seq_one_letter_code
_entity_poly.pdbx_strand_id
1 'polypeptide(L)'
;MFSSKEWKISKFGTSQKGRKVEYVVLDNRFWKNVSTCLKVVAHVMVVLRLVDSDVKPAMGFIYEEMDCAKEKIRSNFNNIKKK
;
A
#
# COMPACT_ATOMS: atom_id res chain seq x y z
N MET A 1 12.07 -17.15 -4.18
CA MET A 1 12.89 -16.32 -5.10
C MET A 1 14.15 -15.82 -4.40
N PHE A 2 14.08 -14.90 -3.45
CA PHE A 2 15.28 -14.32 -2.80
C PHE A 2 16.08 -15.30 -1.90
N SER A 3 15.44 -16.33 -1.36
CA SER A 3 16.14 -17.37 -0.57
C SER A 3 16.68 -18.53 -1.40
N SER A 4 16.46 -18.52 -2.72
CA SER A 4 16.79 -19.63 -3.62
C SER A 4 18.30 -19.75 -3.87
N LYS A 5 18.77 -20.94 -4.25
CA LYS A 5 20.19 -21.14 -4.59
C LYS A 5 20.56 -20.34 -5.85
N GLU A 6 19.64 -20.31 -6.80
CA GLU A 6 19.71 -19.62 -8.08
C GLU A 6 19.88 -18.10 -7.87
N TRP A 7 19.17 -17.51 -6.91
CA TRP A 7 19.33 -16.10 -6.56
C TRP A 7 20.72 -15.81 -5.99
N LYS A 8 21.19 -16.64 -5.04
CA LYS A 8 22.48 -16.44 -4.36
C LYS A 8 23.68 -16.48 -5.31
N ILE A 9 23.59 -17.28 -6.38
CA ILE A 9 24.64 -17.37 -7.43
C ILE A 9 24.43 -16.38 -8.57
N SER A 10 23.27 -15.72 -8.66
CA SER A 10 22.97 -14.78 -9.74
C SER A 10 23.82 -13.52 -9.65
N LYS A 11 24.02 -12.86 -10.81
CA LYS A 11 24.62 -11.51 -10.90
C LYS A 11 23.91 -10.50 -9.99
N PHE A 12 22.60 -10.64 -9.82
CA PHE A 12 21.80 -9.72 -9.01
C PHE A 12 21.96 -9.99 -7.51
N GLY A 13 21.84 -11.25 -7.06
CA GLY A 13 21.98 -11.61 -5.65
C GLY A 13 23.40 -11.43 -5.08
N THR A 14 24.42 -11.53 -5.92
CA THR A 14 25.81 -11.23 -5.52
C THR A 14 26.12 -9.72 -5.45
N SER A 15 25.36 -8.89 -6.17
CA SER A 15 25.55 -7.44 -6.16
C SER A 15 25.18 -6.81 -4.81
N GLN A 16 25.86 -5.73 -4.44
CA GLN A 16 25.55 -4.99 -3.21
C GLN A 16 24.11 -4.48 -3.19
N LYS A 17 23.58 -4.03 -4.34
CA LYS A 17 22.18 -3.58 -4.46
C LYS A 17 21.20 -4.73 -4.25
N GLY A 18 21.45 -5.89 -4.87
CA GLY A 18 20.58 -7.06 -4.73
C GLY A 18 20.55 -7.61 -3.30
N ARG A 19 21.69 -7.62 -2.59
CA ARG A 19 21.71 -7.98 -1.15
C ARG A 19 20.89 -7.04 -0.28
N LYS A 20 20.93 -5.73 -0.57
CA LYS A 20 20.08 -4.75 0.13
C LYS A 20 18.59 -5.02 -0.12
N VAL A 21 18.22 -5.32 -1.37
CA VAL A 21 16.84 -5.69 -1.72
C VAL A 21 16.42 -6.97 -1.01
N GLU A 22 17.25 -8.02 -1.03
CA GLU A 22 16.99 -9.27 -0.31
C GLU A 22 16.76 -9.02 1.18
N TYR A 23 17.60 -8.21 1.83
CA TYR A 23 17.43 -7.86 3.24
C TYR A 23 16.09 -7.18 3.53
N VAL A 24 15.67 -6.22 2.70
CA VAL A 24 14.39 -5.52 2.87
C VAL A 24 13.21 -6.47 2.62
N VAL A 25 13.30 -7.30 1.57
CA VAL A 25 12.22 -8.23 1.20
C VAL A 25 12.10 -9.37 2.20
N LEU A 26 13.16 -9.78 2.88
CA LEU A 26 13.11 -10.80 3.92
C LEU A 26 12.72 -10.23 5.30
N ASP A 27 12.69 -8.91 5.48
CA ASP A 27 12.26 -8.27 6.73
C ASP A 27 10.73 -8.35 6.89
N ASN A 28 10.29 -9.01 7.95
CA ASN A 28 8.85 -9.14 8.24
C ASN A 28 8.20 -7.77 8.56
N ARG A 29 8.95 -6.83 9.14
CA ARG A 29 8.41 -5.49 9.44
C ARG A 29 8.11 -4.70 8.17
N PHE A 30 8.97 -4.82 7.15
CA PHE A 30 8.71 -4.28 5.82
C PHE A 30 7.34 -4.74 5.30
N TRP A 31 7.04 -6.04 5.30
CA TRP A 31 5.74 -6.54 4.82
C TRP A 31 4.55 -6.11 5.67
N LYS A 32 4.72 -6.00 6.99
CA LYS A 32 3.69 -5.44 7.87
C LYS A 32 3.37 -3.98 7.50
N ASN A 33 4.39 -3.19 7.18
CA ASN A 33 4.23 -1.81 6.72
C ASN A 33 3.60 -1.73 5.33
N VAL A 34 4.01 -2.61 4.40
CA VAL A 34 3.39 -2.71 3.07
C VAL A 34 1.90 -3.06 3.18
N SER A 35 1.55 -4.04 4.01
CA SER A 35 0.16 -4.41 4.28
C SER A 35 -0.64 -3.24 4.86
N THR A 36 -0.05 -2.49 5.78
CA THR A 36 -0.63 -1.27 6.35
C THR A 36 -0.90 -0.21 5.28
N CYS A 37 0.08 0.04 4.39
CA CYS A 37 -0.07 0.96 3.27
C CYS A 37 -1.18 0.52 2.31
N LEU A 38 -1.24 -0.77 1.96
CA LEU A 38 -2.27 -1.32 1.07
C LEU A 38 -3.68 -1.13 1.64
N LYS A 39 -3.87 -1.31 2.96
CA LYS A 39 -5.16 -1.04 3.62
C LYS A 39 -5.60 0.41 3.44
N VAL A 40 -4.69 1.37 3.38
CA VAL A 40 -5.02 2.78 3.12
C VAL A 40 -5.28 3.01 1.63
N VAL A 41 -4.35 2.58 0.78
CA VAL A 41 -4.37 2.85 -0.67
C VAL A 41 -5.61 2.25 -1.35
N ALA A 42 -6.08 1.08 -0.91
CA ALA A 42 -7.29 0.46 -1.48
C ALA A 42 -8.51 1.39 -1.41
N HIS A 43 -8.68 2.13 -0.31
CA HIS A 43 -9.82 3.04 -0.14
C HIS A 43 -9.67 4.29 -1.00
N VAL A 44 -8.45 4.83 -1.08
CA VAL A 44 -8.14 5.98 -1.94
C VAL A 44 -8.32 5.64 -3.41
N MET A 45 -7.92 4.43 -3.85
CA MET A 45 -8.13 3.97 -5.22
C MET A 45 -9.61 3.89 -5.62
N VAL A 46 -10.50 3.53 -4.69
CA VAL A 46 -11.96 3.54 -4.96
C VAL A 46 -12.43 4.96 -5.26
N VAL A 47 -12.02 5.94 -4.44
CA VAL A 47 -12.37 7.35 -4.66
C VAL A 47 -11.79 7.85 -5.99
N LEU A 48 -10.52 7.56 -6.28
CA LEU A 48 -9.88 7.97 -7.54
C LEU A 48 -10.60 7.40 -8.76
N ARG A 49 -10.97 6.12 -8.75
CA ARG A 49 -11.74 5.51 -9.85
C ARG A 49 -13.12 6.14 -10.03
N LEU A 50 -13.74 6.61 -8.95
CA LEU A 50 -15.01 7.32 -9.02
C LEU A 50 -14.84 8.73 -9.60
N VAL A 51 -13.74 9.42 -9.28
CA VAL A 51 -13.40 10.73 -9.83
C VAL A 51 -13.06 10.66 -11.33
N ASP A 52 -12.33 9.62 -11.74
CA ASP A 52 -11.98 9.38 -13.15
C ASP A 52 -13.19 8.97 -14.00
N SER A 53 -14.31 8.60 -13.38
CA SER A 53 -15.54 8.30 -14.10
C SER A 53 -16.23 9.61 -14.50
N ASP A 54 -16.12 9.97 -15.78
CA ASP A 54 -16.81 11.13 -16.41
C ASP A 54 -18.35 11.09 -16.30
N VAL A 55 -18.91 10.04 -15.68
CA VAL A 55 -20.34 9.80 -15.54
C VAL A 55 -20.98 10.74 -14.49
N LYS A 56 -20.25 11.21 -13.46
CA LYS A 56 -20.82 12.10 -12.42
C LYS A 56 -19.82 13.07 -11.80
N PRO A 57 -19.65 14.29 -12.33
CA PRO A 57 -18.97 15.36 -11.61
C PRO A 57 -19.99 16.27 -10.91
N ALA A 58 -20.24 16.00 -9.63
CA ALA A 58 -20.71 17.01 -8.69
C ALA A 58 -19.74 17.00 -7.51
N MET A 59 -19.11 18.15 -7.20
CA MET A 59 -18.13 18.23 -6.10
C MET A 59 -18.66 17.63 -4.79
N GLY A 60 -19.96 17.69 -4.52
CA GLY A 60 -20.59 17.08 -3.35
C GLY A 60 -20.37 15.56 -3.24
N PHE A 61 -20.43 14.82 -4.35
CA PHE A 61 -20.24 13.36 -4.36
C PHE A 61 -18.79 12.97 -4.01
N ILE A 62 -17.81 13.72 -4.51
CA ILE A 62 -16.40 13.46 -4.22
C ILE A 62 -16.09 13.69 -2.73
N TYR A 63 -16.68 14.73 -2.13
CA TYR A 63 -16.50 15.01 -0.70
C TYR A 63 -17.09 13.90 0.17
N GLU A 64 -18.29 13.40 -0.14
CA GLU A 64 -18.91 12.29 0.59
C GLU A 64 -18.08 11.00 0.48
N GLU A 65 -17.62 10.64 -0.72
CA GLU A 65 -16.81 9.44 -0.93
C GLU A 65 -15.44 9.52 -0.26
N MET A 66 -14.83 10.71 -0.26
CA MET A 66 -13.59 10.96 0.47
C MET A 66 -13.79 10.82 1.98
N ASP A 67 -14.89 11.33 2.53
CA ASP A 67 -15.18 11.21 3.96
C ASP A 67 -15.47 9.77 4.37
N CYS A 68 -16.21 9.03 3.53
CA CYS A 68 -16.39 7.59 3.64
C CYS A 68 -15.06 6.82 3.62
N ALA A 69 -14.13 7.20 2.73
CA ALA A 69 -12.80 6.61 2.69
C ALA A 69 -12.01 6.86 3.97
N LYS A 70 -12.06 8.07 4.54
CA LYS A 70 -11.41 8.38 5.83
C LYS A 70 -11.96 7.52 6.97
N GLU A 71 -13.27 7.37 7.08
CA GLU A 71 -13.88 6.55 8.12
C GLU A 71 -13.57 5.05 7.95
N LYS A 72 -13.54 4.55 6.71
CA LYS A 72 -13.11 3.17 6.44
C LYS A 72 -11.63 2.95 6.79
N ILE A 73 -10.76 3.91 6.47
CA ILE A 73 -9.34 3.87 6.89
C ILE A 73 -9.27 3.85 8.42
N ARG A 74 -9.96 4.76 9.09
CA ARG A 74 -10.01 4.84 10.55
C ARG A 74 -10.48 3.53 11.19
N SER A 75 -11.52 2.92 10.66
CA SER A 75 -12.03 1.61 11.08
C SER A 75 -10.99 0.50 10.94
N ASN A 76 -10.26 0.46 9.81
CA ASN A 76 -9.18 -0.52 9.58
C ASN A 76 -8.01 -0.40 10.56
N PHE A 77 -7.88 0.73 11.25
CA PHE A 77 -6.88 0.99 12.29
C PHE A 77 -7.50 1.09 13.69
N ASN A 78 -8.62 0.41 13.95
CA ASN A 78 -9.28 0.35 15.27
C ASN A 78 -9.63 1.72 15.86
N ASN A 79 -9.99 2.70 15.02
CA ASN A 79 -10.42 4.02 15.46
C ASN A 79 -9.40 4.75 16.36
N ILE A 80 -8.10 4.60 16.11
CA ILE A 80 -7.07 5.36 16.83
C ILE A 80 -7.34 6.85 16.63
N LYS A 81 -7.90 7.49 17.67
CA LYS A 81 -8.00 8.94 17.74
C LYS A 81 -6.64 9.44 18.18
N LYS A 82 -6.00 10.30 17.37
CA LYS A 82 -4.90 11.13 17.91
C LYS A 82 -5.50 11.95 19.05
N LYS A 83 -4.89 11.81 20.23
CA LYS A 83 -5.21 12.58 21.42
C LYS A 83 -4.64 13.98 21.31
#